data_AF-A0A6P0CBH5-F1
#
_entry.id   AF-A0A6P0CBH5-F1
#
_cell.length_a   1.000
_cell.length_b   1.000
_cell.length_c   1.000
_cell.angle_alpha   90.00
_cell.angle_beta   90.00
_cell.angle_gamma   90.00
#
_symmetry.space_group_name_H-M   'P 1'
#
loop_
_entity.id
_entity.type
_entity.pdbx_description
1 polymer ?
#
loop_
_entity_poly.entity_id
_entity_poly.type
_entity_poly.pdbx_seq_one_letter_code
_entity_poly.pdbx_strand_id
1 'polypeptide(L)'
;MIQTGFDTRPIEMQPMWLITYQAPAEDIDRVFDAICAITPLVQGNTDRNGYRTPGGQEYYRPREGTPAGAEDELRRRPGVNEMRFFLPRDENVLDAVIEAIYEVHSYYEPVIIVQEVLRSLCRGLDYSDNPHRWWNNNGDWKTAP
;
A
#
# COMPACT_ATOMS: atom_id res chain seq x y z
N MET A 1 18.53 1.72 -10.42
CA MET A 1 17.44 2.70 -10.59
C MET A 1 16.60 2.25 -11.77
N ILE A 2 15.33 1.94 -11.55
CA ILE A 2 14.44 1.44 -12.61
C ILE A 2 13.94 2.67 -13.34
N GLN A 3 14.45 2.96 -14.54
CA GLN A 3 14.13 4.20 -15.25
C GLN A 3 12.89 4.05 -16.15
N THR A 4 12.70 2.88 -16.75
CA THR A 4 11.67 2.65 -17.78
C THR A 4 10.94 1.34 -17.57
N GLY A 5 9.71 1.29 -18.08
CA GLY A 5 8.90 0.08 -18.18
C GLY A 5 9.21 -0.78 -19.41
N PHE A 6 8.42 -1.84 -19.60
CA PHE A 6 8.43 -2.65 -20.82
C PHE A 6 7.08 -3.33 -21.06
N ASP A 7 6.83 -3.70 -22.30
CA ASP A 7 5.63 -4.43 -22.70
C ASP A 7 5.89 -5.92 -22.81
N THR A 8 4.88 -6.70 -22.40
CA THR A 8 4.63 -8.06 -22.85
C THR A 8 3.36 -8.06 -23.71
N ARG A 9 3.01 -9.20 -24.32
CA ARG A 9 1.74 -9.31 -25.05
C ARG A 9 0.52 -8.87 -24.21
N PRO A 10 0.30 -9.41 -22.98
CA PRO A 10 -0.88 -9.06 -22.18
C PRO A 10 -0.71 -7.88 -21.22
N ILE A 11 0.53 -7.55 -20.83
CA ILE A 11 0.84 -6.71 -19.66
C ILE A 11 1.85 -5.64 -20.05
N GLU A 12 1.58 -4.41 -19.63
CA GLU A 12 2.55 -3.32 -19.54
C GLU A 12 3.15 -3.31 -18.13
N MET A 13 4.48 -3.33 -18.01
CA MET A 13 5.20 -3.19 -16.74
C MET A 13 5.58 -1.73 -16.55
N GLN A 14 4.89 -1.02 -15.65
CA GLN A 14 5.00 0.44 -15.49
C GLN A 14 5.95 0.83 -14.36
N PRO A 15 6.88 1.79 -14.56
CA PRO A 15 7.68 2.34 -13.47
C PRO A 15 6.79 3.14 -12.52
N MET A 16 6.78 2.74 -11.25
CA MET A 16 5.97 3.34 -10.19
C MET A 16 6.80 3.50 -8.92
N TRP A 17 6.24 4.17 -7.92
CA TRP A 17 6.67 4.00 -6.54
C TRP A 17 5.75 3.00 -5.83
N LEU A 18 6.34 2.06 -5.10
CA LEU A 18 5.65 1.28 -4.08
C LEU A 18 5.79 2.04 -2.77
N ILE A 19 4.67 2.48 -2.22
CA ILE A 19 4.60 3.11 -0.92
C ILE A 19 4.16 2.07 0.08
N THR A 20 4.87 2.01 1.20
CA THR A 20 4.53 1.17 2.34
C THR A 20 4.46 2.04 3.58
N TYR A 21 3.42 1.88 4.39
CA TYR A 21 3.41 2.43 5.74
C TYR A 21 3.00 1.36 6.74
N GLN A 22 3.51 1.49 7.96
CA GLN A 22 3.19 0.60 9.07
C GLN A 22 2.38 1.38 10.10
N ALA A 23 1.21 0.85 10.44
CA ALA A 23 0.29 1.50 11.37
C ALA A 23 -0.39 0.47 12.25
N PRO A 24 -0.86 0.87 13.44
CA PRO A 24 -1.78 0.06 14.23
C PRO A 24 -3.00 -0.35 13.42
N ALA A 25 -3.55 -1.54 13.68
CA ALA A 25 -4.68 -2.07 12.90
C ALA A 25 -5.89 -1.12 12.88
N GLU A 26 -6.10 -0.35 13.95
CA GLU A 26 -7.13 0.68 14.11
C GLU A 26 -6.92 1.94 13.26
N ASP A 27 -5.70 2.20 12.78
CA ASP A 27 -5.35 3.39 12.00
C ASP A 27 -5.41 3.14 10.50
N ILE A 28 -5.18 1.89 10.06
CA ILE A 28 -4.97 1.55 8.65
C ILE A 28 -6.06 2.13 7.75
N ASP A 29 -7.33 1.93 8.10
CA ASP A 29 -8.42 2.31 7.20
C ASP A 29 -8.57 3.84 7.13
N ARG A 30 -8.40 4.58 8.25
CA ARG A 30 -8.46 6.05 8.22
C ARG A 30 -7.29 6.67 7.44
N VAL A 31 -6.09 6.11 7.59
CA VAL A 31 -4.90 6.56 6.86
C VAL A 31 -5.09 6.27 5.37
N PHE A 32 -5.58 5.07 5.02
CA PHE A 32 -5.84 4.71 3.63
C PHE A 32 -6.91 5.59 2.97
N ASP A 33 -7.95 5.96 3.72
CA ASP A 33 -9.00 6.87 3.24
C ASP A 33 -8.45 8.28 2.96
N ALA A 34 -7.58 8.82 3.81
CA ALA A 34 -6.93 10.11 3.59
C ALA A 34 -6.06 10.10 2.32
N ILE A 35 -5.32 9.01 2.06
CA ILE A 35 -4.56 8.82 0.82
C ILE A 35 -5.50 8.79 -0.38
N CYS A 36 -6.61 8.05 -0.30
CA CYS A 36 -7.59 7.92 -1.39
C CYS A 36 -8.28 9.25 -1.72
N ALA A 37 -8.34 10.20 -0.78
CA ALA A 37 -8.86 11.55 -1.03
C ALA A 37 -7.92 12.41 -1.90
N ILE A 38 -6.63 12.09 -1.91
CA ILE A 38 -5.60 12.79 -2.72
C ILE A 38 -5.46 12.14 -4.09
N THR A 39 -5.40 10.81 -4.10
CA THR A 39 -5.15 10.03 -5.32
C THR A 39 -6.04 8.79 -5.33
N PRO A 40 -6.70 8.49 -6.46
CA PRO A 40 -7.68 7.40 -6.52
C PRO A 40 -7.04 6.00 -6.46
N LEU A 41 -5.72 5.86 -6.55
CA LEU A 41 -5.01 4.56 -6.54
C LEU A 41 -5.57 3.57 -7.58
N VAL A 42 -5.67 4.03 -8.83
CA VAL A 42 -6.26 3.26 -9.94
C VAL A 42 -5.36 2.11 -10.39
N GLN A 43 -5.97 0.96 -10.65
CA GLN A 43 -5.36 -0.18 -11.33
C GLN A 43 -6.34 -0.78 -12.36
N GLY A 44 -6.18 -0.39 -13.62
CA GLY A 44 -7.13 -0.78 -14.67
C GLY A 44 -8.51 -0.15 -14.40
N ASN A 45 -9.54 -0.98 -14.25
CA ASN A 45 -10.92 -0.53 -14.01
C ASN A 45 -11.30 -0.47 -12.52
N THR A 46 -10.35 -0.64 -11.60
CA THR A 46 -10.58 -0.53 -10.15
C THR A 46 -9.84 0.68 -9.58
N ASP A 47 -10.38 1.29 -8.54
CA ASP A 47 -9.76 2.33 -7.73
C ASP A 47 -9.58 1.85 -6.28
N ARG A 48 -8.96 2.69 -5.44
CA ARG A 48 -8.67 2.43 -4.03
C ARG A 48 -7.91 1.12 -3.82
N ASN A 49 -6.97 0.82 -4.71
CA ASN A 49 -6.20 -0.42 -4.65
C ASN A 49 -5.08 -0.31 -3.60
N GLY A 50 -5.08 -1.25 -2.67
CA GLY A 50 -4.04 -1.41 -1.65
C GLY A 50 -3.95 -2.85 -1.19
N TYR A 51 -2.84 -3.21 -0.58
CA TYR A 51 -2.61 -4.54 -0.01
C TYR A 51 -2.19 -4.42 1.45
N ARG A 52 -2.97 -5.04 2.34
CA ARG A 52 -2.74 -5.05 3.78
C ARG A 52 -2.14 -6.38 4.21
N THR A 53 -0.99 -6.35 4.87
CA THR A 53 -0.42 -7.48 5.59
C THR A 53 -0.69 -7.30 7.09
N PRO A 54 -1.58 -8.10 7.70
CA PRO A 54 -1.86 -7.99 9.12
C PRO A 54 -0.85 -8.74 10.00
N GLY A 55 -0.86 -8.45 11.30
CA GLY A 55 -0.25 -9.32 12.32
C GLY A 55 1.24 -9.07 12.59
N GLY A 56 1.76 -7.90 12.23
CA GLY A 56 3.11 -7.49 12.62
C GLY A 56 3.26 -7.27 14.12
N GLN A 57 4.49 -7.47 14.59
CA GLN A 57 4.92 -7.14 15.95
C GLN A 57 6.06 -6.12 15.87
N GLU A 58 5.81 -4.93 16.39
CA GLU A 58 6.76 -3.82 16.40
C GLU A 58 7.58 -3.81 17.69
N TYR A 59 8.86 -3.46 17.56
CA TYR A 59 9.81 -3.40 18.67
C TYR A 59 10.44 -2.01 18.73
N TYR A 60 10.33 -1.35 19.88
CA TYR A 60 10.97 -0.06 20.10
C TYR A 60 11.18 0.18 21.59
N ARG A 61 12.16 1.01 21.94
CA ARG A 61 12.35 1.51 23.30
C ARG A 61 12.32 3.03 23.25
N PRO A 62 11.33 3.68 23.89
CA PRO A 62 11.29 5.14 24.01
C PRO A 62 12.61 5.69 24.56
N ARG A 63 13.11 6.75 23.93
CA ARG A 63 14.30 7.49 24.38
C ARG A 63 13.86 8.85 24.94
N GLU A 64 14.81 9.53 25.58
CA GLU A 64 14.63 10.92 25.98
C GLU A 64 14.20 11.76 24.77
N GLY A 65 13.20 12.62 24.96
CA GLY A 65 12.59 13.43 23.89
C GLY A 65 11.42 12.78 23.16
N THR A 66 11.12 11.50 23.38
CA THR A 66 9.85 10.90 22.89
C THR A 66 8.67 11.34 23.78
N PRO A 67 7.43 11.37 23.27
CA PRO A 67 6.25 11.77 24.08
C PRO A 67 6.01 10.91 25.33
N ALA A 68 6.52 9.68 25.35
CA ALA A 68 6.40 8.78 26.50
C ALA A 68 7.52 8.95 27.54
N GLY A 69 8.54 9.77 27.26
CA GLY A 69 9.78 9.82 28.05
C GLY A 69 10.70 8.62 27.79
N ALA A 70 11.91 8.66 28.35
CA ALA A 70 12.83 7.54 28.27
C ALA A 70 12.33 6.32 29.07
N GLU A 71 12.47 5.13 28.50
CA GLU A 71 12.19 3.86 29.18
C GLU A 71 13.41 2.94 29.09
N ASP A 72 13.58 2.07 30.10
CA ASP A 72 14.64 1.05 30.10
C ASP A 72 14.24 -0.19 29.28
N GLU A 73 12.95 -0.50 29.28
CA GLU A 73 12.40 -1.75 28.73
C GLU A 73 12.03 -1.64 27.25
N LEU A 74 12.23 -2.74 26.52
CA LEU A 74 11.82 -2.85 25.13
C LEU A 74 10.31 -3.07 25.04
N ARG A 75 9.59 -2.16 24.39
CA ARG A 75 8.19 -2.35 24.02
C ARG A 75 8.07 -3.34 22.86
N ARG A 76 6.98 -4.10 22.91
CA ARG A 76 6.60 -5.11 21.92
C ARG A 76 5.13 -4.90 21.57
N ARG A 77 4.84 -4.10 20.54
CA ARG A 77 3.47 -3.77 20.17
C ARG A 77 2.94 -4.80 19.16
N PRO A 78 1.92 -5.60 19.51
CA PRO A 78 1.24 -6.47 18.55
C PRO A 78 0.23 -5.68 17.72
N GLY A 79 -0.22 -6.26 16.61
CA GLY A 79 -1.33 -5.71 15.81
C GLY A 79 -0.94 -4.49 14.98
N VAL A 80 0.35 -4.37 14.63
CA VAL A 80 0.82 -3.40 13.64
C VAL A 80 0.70 -4.05 12.27
N ASN A 81 0.01 -3.38 11.36
CA ASN A 81 -0.21 -3.87 10.01
C ASN A 81 0.61 -3.04 9.03
N GLU A 82 0.96 -3.66 7.91
CA GLU A 82 1.65 -3.01 6.81
C GLU A 82 0.67 -2.82 5.65
N MET A 83 0.49 -1.58 5.21
CA MET A 83 -0.30 -1.24 4.04
C MET A 83 0.62 -0.86 2.89
N ARG A 84 0.35 -1.40 1.70
CA ARG A 84 1.13 -1.15 0.48
C ARG A 84 0.23 -0.69 -0.65
N PHE A 85 0.67 0.30 -1.40
CA PHE A 85 -0.01 0.77 -2.60
C PHE A 85 0.98 1.37 -3.59
N PHE A 86 0.54 1.61 -4.83
CA PHE A 86 1.40 2.13 -5.88
C PHE A 86 1.01 3.58 -6.22
N LEU A 87 2.01 4.43 -6.40
CA LEU A 87 1.86 5.79 -6.92
C LEU A 87 2.59 5.95 -8.24
N PRO A 88 2.02 6.73 -9.18
CA PRO A 88 2.81 7.29 -10.29
C PRO A 88 4.01 8.05 -9.74
N ARG A 89 5.10 8.14 -10.51
CA ARG A 89 6.29 8.88 -10.12
C ARG A 89 6.11 10.38 -10.31
N ASP A 90 5.16 10.94 -9.55
CA ASP A 90 4.86 12.37 -9.46
C ASP A 90 5.18 12.84 -8.04
N GLU A 91 6.28 13.58 -7.89
CA GLU A 91 6.80 14.02 -6.60
C GLU A 91 5.77 14.84 -5.81
N ASN A 92 4.93 15.65 -6.47
CA ASN A 92 3.91 16.43 -5.76
C ASN A 92 2.83 15.55 -5.14
N VAL A 93 2.45 14.46 -5.85
CA VAL A 93 1.48 13.49 -5.32
C VAL A 93 2.13 12.69 -4.19
N LEU A 94 3.39 12.32 -4.30
CA LEU A 94 4.12 11.64 -3.23
C LEU A 94 4.21 12.49 -1.97
N ASP A 95 4.60 13.75 -2.10
CA ASP A 95 4.70 14.70 -0.98
C ASP A 95 3.35 14.84 -0.28
N ALA A 96 2.28 15.12 -1.03
CA ALA A 96 0.93 15.25 -0.47
C ALA A 96 0.47 13.95 0.24
N VAL A 97 0.80 12.78 -0.32
CA VAL A 97 0.46 11.49 0.30
C VAL A 97 1.24 11.26 1.58
N ILE A 98 2.54 11.58 1.62
CA ILE A 98 3.37 11.45 2.82
C ILE A 98 2.85 12.38 3.93
N GLU A 99 2.54 13.63 3.59
CA GLU A 99 1.97 14.61 4.53
C GLU A 99 0.62 14.13 5.07
N ALA A 100 -0.25 13.60 4.22
CA ALA A 100 -1.55 13.07 4.67
C ALA A 100 -1.42 11.83 5.55
N ILE A 101 -0.47 10.92 5.24
CA ILE A 101 -0.17 9.79 6.12
C ILE A 101 0.23 10.31 7.49
N TYR A 102 1.17 11.26 7.54
CA TYR A 102 1.66 11.84 8.79
C TYR A 102 0.55 12.50 9.61
N GLU A 103 -0.24 13.38 8.97
CA GLU A 103 -1.28 14.18 9.63
C GLU A 103 -2.32 13.30 10.35
N VAL A 104 -2.69 12.17 9.75
CA VAL A 104 -3.72 11.28 10.31
C VAL A 104 -3.14 10.02 10.95
N HIS A 105 -1.83 9.92 11.18
CA HIS A 105 -1.24 8.79 11.90
C HIS A 105 -1.34 8.96 13.42
N SER A 106 -1.45 7.88 14.20
CA SER A 106 -1.29 7.97 15.67
C SER A 106 0.16 8.10 16.13
N TYR A 107 1.14 7.93 15.23
CA TYR A 107 2.56 7.95 15.57
C TYR A 107 3.11 9.33 15.31
N TYR A 108 3.90 9.81 16.26
CA TYR A 108 4.66 11.04 16.06
C TYR A 108 5.80 10.86 15.04
N GLU A 109 6.25 9.61 14.83
CA GLU A 109 7.22 9.19 13.81
C GLU A 109 6.69 7.95 13.06
N PRO A 110 5.83 8.10 12.04
CA PRO A 110 5.34 6.96 11.25
C PRO A 110 6.44 6.37 10.37
N VAL A 111 6.47 5.05 10.24
CA VAL A 111 7.35 4.36 9.27
C VAL A 111 6.69 4.43 7.89
N ILE A 112 7.33 5.14 6.97
CA ILE A 112 6.92 5.25 5.56
C ILE A 112 8.13 4.89 4.70
N ILE A 113 7.94 3.98 3.74
CA ILE A 113 8.98 3.48 2.84
C ILE A 113 8.55 3.72 1.40
N VAL A 114 9.45 4.29 0.59
CA VAL A 114 9.27 4.51 -0.84
C VAL A 114 10.27 3.66 -1.60
N GLN A 115 9.78 2.84 -2.54
CA GLN A 115 10.64 2.00 -3.39
C GLN A 115 10.32 2.20 -4.87
N GLU A 116 11.35 2.30 -5.71
CA GLU A 116 11.17 2.21 -7.16
C GLU A 116 10.84 0.77 -7.57
N VAL A 117 9.74 0.59 -8.30
CA VAL A 117 9.29 -0.73 -8.77
C VAL A 117 8.79 -0.68 -10.21
N LEU A 118 8.63 -1.86 -10.81
CA LEU A 118 7.76 -2.06 -11.97
C LEU A 118 6.46 -2.74 -11.51
N ARG A 119 5.32 -2.18 -11.87
CA ARG A 119 3.99 -2.70 -11.52
C ARG A 119 3.20 -3.00 -12.79
N SER A 120 2.52 -4.14 -12.83
CA SER A 120 1.81 -4.60 -14.02
C SER A 120 0.50 -3.85 -14.26
N LEU A 121 0.18 -3.59 -15.53
CA LEU A 121 -1.13 -3.15 -16.00
C LEU A 121 -1.58 -4.05 -17.14
N CYS A 122 -2.80 -4.58 -17.07
CA CYS A 122 -3.35 -5.41 -18.14
C CYS A 122 -3.77 -4.55 -19.33
N ARG A 123 -3.49 -4.99 -20.56
CA ARG A 123 -3.88 -4.29 -21.81
C ARG A 123 -5.30 -4.57 -22.29
N GLY A 124 -6.12 -5.28 -21.49
CA GLY A 124 -7.52 -5.52 -21.81
C GLY A 124 -7.76 -6.41 -23.05
N LEU A 125 -6.86 -7.36 -23.33
CA LEU A 125 -7.08 -8.34 -24.40
C LEU A 125 -8.27 -9.25 -24.06
N ASP A 126 -8.91 -9.81 -25.09
CA ASP A 126 -9.99 -10.79 -24.90
C ASP A 126 -9.45 -12.07 -24.26
N TYR A 127 -10.08 -12.47 -23.16
CA TYR A 127 -9.78 -13.67 -22.39
C TYR A 127 -11.04 -14.46 -22.04
N SER A 128 -12.13 -14.29 -22.81
CA SER A 128 -13.38 -15.05 -22.64
C SER A 128 -13.14 -16.55 -22.59
N ASP A 129 -12.16 -17.06 -23.34
CA ASP A 129 -11.91 -18.50 -23.48
C ASP A 129 -10.77 -19.01 -22.57
N ASN A 130 -10.19 -18.15 -21.72
CA ASN A 130 -9.08 -18.54 -20.84
C ASN A 130 -9.64 -19.25 -19.58
N PRO A 131 -9.35 -20.55 -19.37
CA PRO A 131 -9.91 -21.33 -18.26
C PRO A 131 -9.29 -20.98 -16.91
N HIS A 132 -8.33 -20.06 -16.83
CA HIS A 132 -7.76 -19.58 -15.57
C HIS A 132 -8.42 -18.30 -15.06
N ARG A 133 -9.34 -17.70 -15.83
CA ARG A 133 -10.10 -16.55 -15.36
C ARG A 133 -11.18 -17.00 -14.40
N TRP A 134 -11.27 -16.36 -13.24
CA TRP A 134 -12.24 -16.73 -12.20
C TRP A 134 -13.68 -16.69 -12.71
N TRP A 135 -14.00 -15.74 -13.61
CA TRP A 135 -15.32 -15.60 -14.23
C TRP A 135 -15.67 -16.71 -15.24
N ASN A 136 -14.69 -17.51 -15.67
CA ASN A 136 -14.89 -18.67 -16.55
C ASN A 136 -14.94 -20.01 -15.78
N ASN A 137 -14.80 -19.99 -14.45
CA ASN A 137 -14.83 -21.17 -13.57
C ASN A 137 -15.94 -21.04 -12.51
N ASN A 138 -15.63 -21.35 -11.24
CA ASN A 138 -16.54 -21.39 -10.09
C ASN A 138 -17.07 -20.01 -9.64
N GLY A 139 -16.92 -18.96 -10.46
CA GLY A 139 -17.44 -17.63 -10.18
C GLY A 139 -16.56 -16.75 -9.28
N ASP A 140 -17.13 -15.62 -8.85
CA ASP A 140 -16.49 -14.66 -7.94
C ASP A 140 -16.32 -15.30 -6.55
N TRP A 141 -15.26 -14.95 -5.83
CA TRP A 141 -15.04 -15.39 -4.44
C TRP A 141 -16.19 -14.98 -3.52
N LYS A 142 -16.92 -13.91 -3.87
CA LYS A 142 -18.12 -13.45 -3.15
C LYS A 142 -19.33 -14.37 -3.31
N THR A 143 -19.32 -15.21 -4.35
CA THR A 143 -20.39 -16.15 -4.67
C THR A 143 -20.06 -17.58 -4.26
N ALA A 144 -18.89 -17.80 -3.66
CA ALA A 144 -18.56 -19.08 -3.02
C ALA A 144 -19.41 -19.25 -1.74
N PRO A 145 -19.98 -20.45 -1.49
CA PRO A 145 -20.76 -20.73 -0.29
C PRO A 145 -19.93 -20.69 1.01
#